data_AF-A0A127FAF2-F1
#
_entry.id   AF-A0A127FAF2-F1
#
_cell.length_a   1.000
_cell.length_b   1.000
_cell.length_c   1.000
_cell.angle_alpha   90.00
_cell.angle_beta   90.00
_cell.angle_gamma   90.00
#
_symmetry.space_group_name_H-M   'P 1'
#
loop_
_entity.id
_entity.type
_entity.pdbx_description
1 polymer ?
#
loop_
_entity_poly.entity_id
_entity_poly.type
_entity_poly.pdbx_seq_one_letter_code
_entity_poly.pdbx_strand_id
1 'polypeptide(L)'
;MVFRHPDPRRRGWCAALAAVLFSVSLPAFSQTSPFLTGATALQANILAWLTPIAIILVMALGAMAMANRISWAWCIAAILGIAIAFGAPQIVTWVRGMFGV
;
A
#
# COMPACT_ATOMS: atom_id res chain seq x y z
N MET A 1 10.26 -29.19 50.56
CA MET A 1 10.18 -28.17 49.49
C MET A 1 11.36 -28.38 48.56
N VAL A 2 11.16 -29.10 47.45
CA VAL A 2 12.22 -29.44 46.49
C VAL A 2 12.34 -28.31 45.47
N PHE A 3 13.34 -27.45 45.63
CA PHE A 3 13.72 -26.48 44.61
C PHE A 3 14.42 -27.23 43.47
N ARG A 4 13.67 -27.57 42.42
CA ARG A 4 14.21 -28.16 41.20
C ARG A 4 15.12 -27.13 40.52
N HIS A 5 16.42 -27.38 40.50
CA HIS A 5 17.34 -26.59 39.69
C HIS A 5 16.89 -26.66 38.21
N PRO A 6 16.61 -25.53 37.54
CA PRO A 6 16.26 -25.55 36.13
C PRO A 6 17.48 -25.95 35.30
N ASP A 7 17.32 -27.01 34.49
CA ASP A 7 18.39 -27.55 33.65
C ASP A 7 19.05 -26.43 32.81
N PRO A 8 20.39 -26.34 32.74
CA PRO A 8 21.10 -25.28 32.03
C PRO A 8 20.78 -25.27 30.53
N ARG A 9 20.45 -26.43 29.95
CA ARG A 9 19.95 -26.53 28.57
C ARG A 9 18.62 -25.79 28.40
N ARG A 10 17.65 -25.95 29.31
CA ARG A 10 16.34 -25.27 29.22
C ARG A 10 16.48 -23.74 29.35
N ARG A 11 17.40 -23.27 30.19
CA ARG A 11 17.72 -21.83 30.32
C ARG A 11 18.28 -21.23 29.04
N GLY A 12 19.17 -21.93 28.33
CA GLY A 12 19.74 -21.47 27.06
C GLY A 12 18.68 -21.31 25.96
N TRP A 13 17.74 -22.26 25.87
CA TRP A 13 16.63 -22.19 24.92
C TRP A 13 15.64 -21.06 25.22
N CYS A 14 15.31 -20.82 26.50
CA CYS A 14 14.47 -19.69 26.89
C CYS A 14 15.14 -18.34 26.57
N ALA A 15 16.45 -18.21 26.80
CA ALA A 15 17.20 -17.00 26.46
C ALA A 15 17.27 -16.77 24.95
N ALA A 16 17.45 -17.83 24.15
CA ALA A 16 17.44 -17.74 22.70
C ALA A 16 16.06 -17.33 22.16
N LEU A 17 14.97 -17.91 22.68
CA LEU A 17 13.60 -17.51 22.33
C LEU A 17 13.32 -16.05 22.70
N ALA A 18 13.73 -15.62 23.89
CA ALA A 18 13.58 -14.22 24.30
C ALA A 18 14.38 -13.28 23.40
N ALA A 19 15.61 -13.65 23.00
CA ALA A 19 16.42 -12.87 22.08
C ALA A 19 15.80 -12.79 20.68
N VAL A 20 15.23 -13.88 20.17
CA VAL A 20 14.51 -13.90 18.87
C VAL A 20 13.26 -13.02 18.93
N LEU A 21 12.45 -13.14 19.98
CA LEU A 21 11.26 -12.30 20.16
C LEU A 21 11.61 -10.81 20.30
N PHE A 22 12.71 -10.50 20.97
CA PHE A 22 13.22 -9.13 21.08
C PHE A 22 13.72 -8.60 19.73
N SER A 23 14.44 -9.43 18.96
CA SER A 23 14.95 -9.12 17.61
C SER A 23 13.84 -8.83 16.61
N VAL A 24 12.69 -9.52 16.72
CA VAL A 24 11.51 -9.27 15.88
C VAL A 24 10.78 -7.99 16.27
N SER A 25 10.90 -7.54 17.53
CA SER A 25 10.23 -6.34 18.04
C SER A 25 10.99 -5.04 17.72
N LEU A 26 12.31 -5.11 17.52
CA LEU A 26 13.17 -3.97 17.14
C LEU A 26 12.73 -3.23 15.84
N PRO A 27 12.38 -3.90 14.73
CA PRO A 27 11.92 -3.22 13.51
C PRO A 27 10.50 -2.63 13.63
N ALA A 28 9.72 -3.00 14.65
CA ALA A 28 8.38 -2.44 14.87
C ALA A 28 8.43 -1.02 15.47
N PHE A 29 9.49 -0.70 16.23
CA PHE A 29 9.67 0.62 16.84
C PHE A 29 10.52 1.58 15.99
N SER A 30 11.19 1.11 14.92
CA SER A 30 12.01 1.96 14.05
C SER A 30 11.25 2.56 12.86
N GLN A 31 9.99 2.16 12.62
CA GLN A 31 9.23 2.57 11.42
C GLN A 31 8.38 3.83 11.59
N THR A 32 8.24 4.35 12.81
CA THR A 32 7.30 5.44 13.08
C THR A 32 7.98 6.79 12.99
N SER A 33 8.39 7.18 11.78
CA SER A 33 8.55 8.60 11.48
C SER A 33 7.14 9.22 11.47
N PRO A 34 6.82 10.18 12.36
CA PRO A 34 5.48 10.79 12.39
C PRO A 34 5.14 11.51 11.07
N PHE A 35 6.15 11.91 10.28
CA PHE A 35 5.97 12.45 8.94
C PHE A 35 5.57 11.39 7.91
N LEU A 36 6.05 10.16 8.06
CA LEU A 36 5.65 9.03 7.21
C LEU A 36 4.18 8.68 7.44
N THR A 37 3.73 8.68 8.70
CA THR A 37 2.31 8.48 9.03
C THR A 37 1.43 9.60 8.48
N GLY A 38 1.85 10.87 8.62
CA GLY A 38 1.12 12.00 8.06
C GLY A 38 1.10 12.01 6.52
N ALA A 39 2.24 11.73 5.88
CA ALA A 39 2.37 11.70 4.42
C ALA A 39 1.55 10.57 3.80
N THR A 40 1.56 9.38 4.40
CA THR A 40 0.74 8.25 3.95
C THR A 40 -0.76 8.51 4.14
N ALA A 41 -1.16 9.14 5.25
CA ALA A 41 -2.54 9.55 5.47
C ALA A 41 -3.02 10.60 4.46
N LEU A 42 -2.17 11.58 4.11
CA LEU A 42 -2.46 12.56 3.07
C LEU A 42 -2.59 11.90 1.70
N GLN A 43 -1.64 11.02 1.34
CA GLN A 43 -1.68 10.27 0.09
C GLN A 43 -2.97 9.44 -0.03
N ALA A 44 -3.35 8.72 1.03
CA ALA A 44 -4.57 7.93 1.06
C ALA A 44 -5.82 8.81 0.90
N ASN A 45 -5.86 9.96 1.56
CA ASN A 45 -6.96 10.93 1.38
C ASN A 45 -7.04 11.43 -0.06
N ILE A 46 -5.91 11.81 -0.68
CA ILE A 46 -5.90 12.26 -2.07
C ILE A 46 -6.38 11.14 -3.01
N LEU A 47 -5.90 9.91 -2.85
CA LEU A 47 -6.32 8.77 -3.67
C LEU A 47 -7.82 8.46 -3.53
N ALA A 48 -8.37 8.60 -2.33
CA ALA A 48 -9.80 8.39 -2.07
C ALA A 48 -10.71 9.35 -2.86
N TRP A 49 -10.25 10.59 -3.10
CA TRP A 49 -10.98 11.55 -3.94
C TRP A 49 -10.63 11.44 -5.43
N LEU A 50 -9.38 11.16 -5.74
CA LEU A 50 -8.88 11.10 -7.12
C LEU A 50 -9.48 9.93 -7.91
N THR A 51 -9.67 8.77 -7.25
CA THR A 51 -10.27 7.58 -7.87
C THR A 51 -11.64 7.83 -8.48
N PRO A 52 -12.66 8.33 -7.75
CA PRO A 52 -13.97 8.60 -8.35
C PRO A 52 -13.91 9.70 -9.42
N ILE A 53 -13.09 10.73 -9.24
CA ILE A 53 -12.93 11.81 -10.23
C ILE A 53 -12.39 11.26 -11.56
N ALA A 54 -11.37 10.40 -11.52
CA ALA A 54 -10.80 9.80 -12.72
C ALA A 54 -11.82 8.93 -13.46
N ILE A 55 -12.64 8.18 -12.74
CA ILE A 55 -13.70 7.36 -13.33
C ILE A 55 -14.71 8.25 -14.08
N ILE A 56 -15.13 9.37 -13.47
CA ILE A 56 -16.05 10.32 -14.11
C ILE A 56 -15.44 10.92 -15.38
N LEU A 57 -14.15 11.30 -15.35
CA LEU A 57 -13.45 11.83 -16.52
C LEU A 57 -13.40 10.81 -17.67
N VAL A 58 -13.14 9.53 -17.35
CA VAL A 58 -13.15 8.46 -18.34
C VAL A 58 -14.54 8.28 -18.95
N MET A 59 -15.61 8.30 -18.13
CA MET A 59 -16.98 8.22 -18.62
C MET A 59 -17.34 9.40 -19.54
N ALA A 60 -16.97 10.62 -19.15
CA ALA A 60 -17.22 11.81 -19.95
C ALA A 60 -16.45 11.80 -21.28
N LEU A 61 -15.18 11.41 -21.26
CA LEU A 61 -14.37 11.26 -22.47
C LEU A 61 -14.90 10.14 -23.38
N GLY A 62 -15.35 9.02 -22.82
CA GLY A 62 -16.00 7.95 -23.57
C GLY A 62 -17.27 8.41 -24.28
N ALA A 63 -18.13 9.17 -23.59
CA ALA A 63 -19.33 9.75 -24.18
C ALA A 63 -19.00 10.74 -25.31
N MET A 64 -17.99 11.59 -25.12
CA MET A 64 -17.57 12.55 -26.15
C MET A 64 -16.84 11.90 -27.34
N ALA A 65 -16.16 10.77 -27.12
CA ALA A 65 -15.57 9.96 -28.19
C ALA A 65 -16.65 9.31 -29.06
N MET A 66 -17.75 8.82 -28.46
CA MET A 66 -18.91 8.31 -29.20
C MET A 66 -19.61 9.39 -30.03
N ALA A 67 -19.59 10.64 -29.57
CA ALA A 67 -20.09 11.77 -30.36
C ALA A 67 -19.19 12.11 -31.58
N ASN A 68 -18.06 11.41 -31.77
CA ASN A 68 -17.04 11.69 -32.79
C ASN A 68 -16.58 13.16 -32.82
N ARG A 69 -16.67 13.84 -31.67
CA ARG A 69 -16.32 15.27 -31.51
C ARG A 69 -14.92 15.47 -30.94
N ILE A 70 -14.25 14.40 -30.52
CA ILE A 70 -12.95 14.48 -29.84
C ILE A 70 -11.86 13.74 -30.63
N SER A 71 -10.69 14.39 -30.71
CA SER A 71 -9.47 13.79 -31.24
C SER A 71 -8.98 12.65 -30.34
N TRP A 72 -8.51 11.57 -30.96
CA TRP A 72 -7.82 10.45 -30.30
C TRP A 72 -6.68 10.89 -29.37
N ALA A 73 -6.08 12.06 -29.61
CA ALA A 73 -5.06 12.64 -28.75
C ALA A 73 -5.56 12.89 -27.31
N TRP A 74 -6.83 13.25 -27.13
CA TRP A 74 -7.41 13.46 -25.80
C TRP A 74 -7.59 12.16 -25.02
N CYS A 75 -7.91 11.06 -25.72
CA CYS A 75 -7.96 9.73 -25.09
C CYS A 75 -6.56 9.31 -24.61
N ILE A 76 -5.52 9.54 -25.41
CA ILE A 76 -4.14 9.23 -25.05
C ILE A 76 -3.67 10.08 -23.86
N ALA A 77 -3.98 11.38 -23.88
CA ALA A 77 -3.67 12.28 -22.77
C ALA A 77 -4.36 11.85 -21.46
N ALA A 78 -5.60 11.36 -21.54
CA ALA A 78 -6.31 10.85 -20.37
C ALA A 78 -5.68 9.57 -19.80
N ILE A 79 -5.26 8.64 -20.66
CA ILE A 79 -4.56 7.40 -20.24
C ILE A 79 -3.24 7.74 -19.54
N LEU A 80 -2.44 8.62 -20.13
CA LEU A 80 -1.19 9.11 -19.52
C LEU A 80 -1.44 9.85 -18.21
N GLY A 81 -2.47 10.70 -18.17
CA GLY A 81 -2.86 11.43 -16.96
C GLY A 81 -3.22 10.51 -15.80
N ILE A 82 -3.98 9.44 -16.06
CA ILE A 82 -4.33 8.41 -15.07
C ILE A 82 -3.06 7.69 -14.60
N ALA A 83 -2.16 7.28 -15.51
CA ALA A 83 -0.93 6.60 -15.15
C ALA A 83 -0.04 7.44 -14.21
N ILE A 84 0.04 8.75 -14.46
CA ILE A 84 0.81 9.69 -13.63
C ILE A 84 0.11 9.96 -12.29
N ALA A 85 -1.21 10.11 -12.30
CA ALA A 85 -2.00 10.52 -11.13
C ALA A 85 -2.06 9.43 -10.03
N PHE A 86 -2.15 8.16 -10.41
CA PHE A 86 -2.30 7.05 -9.46
C PHE A 86 -0.98 6.41 -9.03
N GLY A 87 0.05 6.50 -9.88
CA GLY A 87 1.35 5.90 -9.62
C GLY A 87 1.33 4.36 -9.56
N ALA A 88 2.51 3.76 -9.33
CA ALA A 88 2.68 2.31 -9.33
C ALA A 88 1.85 1.54 -8.28
N PRO A 89 1.74 1.97 -7.01
CA PRO A 89 1.08 1.17 -5.96
C PRO A 89 -0.40 0.91 -6.24
N GLN A 90 -1.10 1.92 -6.74
CA GLN A 90 -2.53 1.83 -7.03
C GLN A 90 -2.80 0.93 -8.24
N ILE A 91 -2.02 1.10 -9.32
CA ILE A 91 -2.16 0.28 -10.54
C ILE A 91 -1.88 -1.19 -10.22
N VAL A 92 -0.81 -1.47 -9.46
CA VAL A 92 -0.48 -2.84 -9.04
C VAL A 92 -1.61 -3.44 -8.22
N THR A 93 -2.26 -2.67 -7.35
CA THR A 93 -3.40 -3.14 -6.55
C THR A 93 -4.59 -3.54 -7.42
N TRP A 94 -4.90 -2.76 -8.46
CA TRP A 94 -5.97 -3.12 -9.41
C TRP A 94 -5.64 -4.39 -10.19
N VAL A 95 -4.42 -4.46 -10.72
CA VAL A 95 -3.93 -5.63 -11.48
C VAL A 95 -4.01 -6.88 -10.61
N ARG A 96 -3.55 -6.78 -9.37
CA ARG A 96 -3.66 -7.83 -8.36
C ARG A 96 -5.10 -8.23 -8.06
N GLY A 97 -5.99 -7.26 -7.93
CA GLY A 97 -7.44 -7.50 -7.81
C GLY A 97 -8.05 -8.24 -9.00
N MET A 98 -7.59 -7.97 -10.23
CA MET A 98 -8.01 -8.70 -11.44
C MET A 98 -7.55 -10.16 -11.44
N PHE A 99 -6.44 -10.47 -10.77
CA PHE A 99 -5.92 -11.83 -10.58
C PHE A 99 -6.37 -12.48 -9.26
N GLY A 100 -7.10 -11.76 -8.40
CA GLY A 100 -7.57 -12.25 -7.10
C GLY A 100 -6.48 -12.47 -6.04
N VAL A 101 -5.32 -11.80 -6.14
CA VAL A 101 -4.12 -12.02 -5.28
C VAL A 101 -3.64 -10.78 -4.53
#